data_AF-A0A847E2T5-F1
#
_entry.id   AF-A0A847E2T5-F1
#
_cell.length_a   1.000
_cell.length_b   1.000
_cell.length_c   1.000
_cell.angle_alpha   90.00
_cell.angle_beta   90.00
_cell.angle_gamma   90.00
#
_symmetry.space_group_name_H-M   'P 1'
#
loop_
_entity.id
_entity.type
_entity.pdbx_description
1 polymer ?
#
loop_
_entity_poly.entity_id
_entity_poly.type
_entity_poly.pdbx_seq_one_letter_code
_entity_poly.pdbx_strand_id
1 'polypeptide(L)'
;MDNIKKHIPNILTTLRLIMALLMPLVFLYTPLTFTLGYFLIGDITDVLDGFLARKWKVQSKYGKIIDPFADKLFNGLTLLFTSVFVNPLLFLLTGFEAAIAGISIFRISKKRDINVSQVGRIKTVVLFFTIIMSLIQPLMLSLTLLLNSLIAATAILQGVTTYKYLKECYQENKLDKYKKVDNKEIDEKQKIIEELKAKKKELEKEKRKETIDYLAGTTEKPSPFKYENSESNKEIDDSNEKSRSK
;
A
#
# COMPACT_ATOMS: atom_id res chain seq x y z
N MET A 1 8.58 -0.64 33.99
CA MET A 1 9.47 -0.12 32.93
C MET A 1 9.09 -0.59 31.52
N ASP A 2 8.32 -1.67 31.35
CA ASP A 2 8.01 -2.20 30.01
C ASP A 2 7.01 -1.39 29.18
N ASN A 3 6.14 -0.59 29.81
CA ASN A 3 5.24 0.32 29.09
C ASN A 3 5.97 1.51 28.44
N ILE A 4 6.99 2.06 29.10
CA ILE A 4 7.74 3.23 28.57
C ILE A 4 8.51 2.84 27.30
N LYS A 5 9.14 1.66 27.28
CA LYS A 5 9.90 1.16 26.12
C LYS A 5 9.06 1.05 24.84
N LYS A 6 7.74 0.84 24.96
CA LYS A 6 6.82 0.77 23.80
C LYS A 6 6.55 2.13 23.16
N HIS A 7 6.67 3.22 23.94
CA HIS A 7 6.36 4.57 23.46
C HIS A 7 7.59 5.30 22.90
N ILE A 8 8.81 4.87 23.25
CA ILE A 8 10.05 5.49 22.78
C ILE A 8 10.09 5.63 21.25
N PRO A 9 9.86 4.57 20.44
CA PRO A 9 9.92 4.71 18.98
C PRO A 9 8.93 5.75 18.45
N ASN A 10 7.69 5.73 18.94
CA ASN A 10 6.67 6.70 18.53
C ASN A 10 7.05 8.14 18.91
N ILE A 11 7.64 8.35 20.08
CA ILE A 11 8.11 9.68 20.52
C ILE A 11 9.20 10.19 19.57
N LEU A 12 10.15 9.32 19.19
CA LEU A 12 11.21 9.68 18.25
C LEU A 12 10.63 10.05 16.87
N THR A 13 9.66 9.30 16.36
CA THR A 13 8.97 9.64 15.10
C THR A 13 8.21 10.95 15.19
N THR A 14 7.46 11.18 16.27
CA THR A 14 6.73 12.43 16.48
C THR A 14 7.70 13.62 16.58
N LEU A 15 8.82 13.45 17.27
CA LEU A 15 9.88 14.44 17.32
C LEU A 15 10.42 14.74 15.91
N ARG A 16 10.69 13.71 15.09
CA ARG A 16 11.13 13.91 13.70
C ARG A 16 10.10 14.67 12.87
N LEU A 17 8.81 14.41 13.08
CA LEU A 17 7.75 15.16 12.40
C LEU A 17 7.79 16.65 12.78
N ILE A 18 7.94 16.96 14.07
CA ILE A 18 8.13 18.34 14.54
C ILE A 18 9.40 18.92 13.91
N MET A 19 10.47 18.13 13.85
CA MET A 19 11.72 18.58 13.26
C MET A 19 11.59 18.89 11.77
N ALA A 20 10.82 18.08 11.04
CA ALA A 20 10.53 18.31 9.62
C ALA A 20 9.80 19.64 9.44
N LEU A 21 8.80 19.94 10.27
CA LEU A 21 8.05 21.20 10.22
C LEU A 21 8.93 22.42 10.57
N LEU A 22 9.90 22.25 11.46
CA LEU A 22 10.84 23.31 11.83
C LEU A 22 12.01 23.45 10.85
N MET A 23 12.29 22.44 10.02
CA MET A 23 13.41 22.44 9.08
C MET A 23 13.46 23.71 8.19
N PRO A 24 12.36 24.20 7.59
CA PRO A 24 12.33 25.49 6.89
C PRO A 24 12.86 26.67 7.72
N LEU A 25 12.43 26.78 8.98
CA LEU A 25 12.84 27.86 9.87
C LEU A 25 14.31 27.72 10.25
N VAL A 26 14.74 26.51 10.56
CA VAL A 26 16.15 26.22 10.85
C VAL A 26 17.01 26.60 9.64
N PHE A 27 16.62 26.19 8.43
CA PHE A 27 17.37 26.50 7.21
C PHE A 27 17.46 28.01 6.95
N LEU A 28 16.37 28.76 7.14
CA LEU A 28 16.32 30.19 6.82
C LEU A 28 16.97 31.10 7.88
N TYR A 29 16.90 30.73 9.15
CA TYR A 29 17.30 31.61 10.26
C TYR A 29 18.55 31.16 11.01
N THR A 30 19.16 30.04 10.63
CA THR A 30 20.41 29.57 11.26
C THR A 30 21.53 29.39 10.23
N PRO A 31 22.80 29.41 10.67
CA PRO A 31 23.90 29.09 9.79
C PRO A 31 23.78 27.66 9.23
N LEU A 32 24.25 27.45 8.00
CA LEU A 32 24.14 26.15 7.32
C LEU A 32 24.84 25.01 8.08
N THR A 33 25.86 25.32 8.89
CA THR A 33 26.50 24.37 9.80
C THR A 33 25.54 23.86 10.89
N PHE A 34 24.68 24.73 11.42
CA PHE A 34 23.64 24.34 12.37
C PHE A 34 22.56 23.51 11.67
N THR A 35 22.14 23.90 10.46
CA THR A 35 21.19 23.12 9.64
C THR A 35 21.72 21.72 9.33
N LEU A 36 23.01 21.59 9.03
CA LEU A 36 23.67 20.28 8.84
C LEU A 36 23.61 19.44 10.11
N GLY A 37 23.95 20.00 11.27
CA GLY A 37 23.84 19.30 12.55
C GLY A 37 22.40 18.86 12.84
N TYR A 38 21.44 19.72 12.56
CA TYR A 38 20.01 19.45 12.72
C TYR A 38 19.53 18.31 11.81
N PHE A 39 19.95 18.31 10.54
CA PHE A 39 19.69 17.23 9.59
C PHE A 39 20.27 15.90 10.08
N LEU A 40 21.55 15.89 10.48
CA LEU A 40 22.23 14.70 10.98
C LEU A 40 21.52 14.11 12.20
N ILE A 41 21.12 14.94 13.16
CA ILE A 41 20.37 14.49 14.34
C ILE A 41 19.04 13.85 13.92
N GLY A 42 18.29 14.49 13.03
CA GLY A 42 16.99 14.00 12.57
C GLY A 42 17.06 12.65 11.88
N ASP A 43 18.03 12.47 10.98
CA ASP A 43 18.18 11.25 10.17
C ASP A 43 18.83 10.10 10.96
N ILE A 44 19.83 10.39 11.83
CA ILE A 44 20.40 9.38 12.73
C ILE A 44 19.33 8.85 13.70
N THR A 45 18.44 9.71 14.17
CA THR A 45 17.34 9.32 15.06
C THR A 45 16.41 8.30 14.38
N ASP A 46 16.28 8.30 13.05
CA ASP A 46 15.45 7.34 12.27
C ASP A 46 16.05 5.93 12.31
N VAL A 47 17.36 5.86 12.10
CA VAL A 47 18.06 4.59 12.19
C VAL A 47 17.93 4.02 13.61
N LEU A 48 18.00 4.88 14.62
CA LEU A 48 17.88 4.50 16.03
C LEU A 48 16.46 4.03 16.38
N ASP A 49 15.40 4.78 16.05
CA ASP A 49 14.03 4.37 16.38
C ASP A 49 13.64 3.04 15.72
N GLY A 50 14.03 2.84 14.46
CA GLY A 50 13.79 1.61 13.72
C GLY A 50 14.58 0.44 14.30
N PHE A 51 15.82 0.68 14.75
CA PHE A 51 16.63 -0.33 15.44
C PHE A 51 16.01 -0.72 16.79
N LEU A 52 15.61 0.25 17.61
CA LEU A 52 14.97 0.04 18.91
C LEU A 52 13.64 -0.72 18.76
N ALA A 53 12.79 -0.31 17.80
CA ALA A 53 11.51 -0.96 17.54
C ALA A 53 11.66 -2.43 17.14
N ARG A 54 12.65 -2.76 16.30
CA ARG A 54 12.98 -4.15 15.92
C ARG A 54 13.54 -4.94 17.09
N LYS A 55 14.46 -4.36 17.86
CA LYS A 55 15.11 -5.01 19.00
C LYS A 55 14.12 -5.35 20.11
N TRP A 56 13.16 -4.46 20.38
CA TRP A 56 12.17 -4.65 21.46
C TRP A 56 10.85 -5.27 20.99
N LYS A 57 10.70 -5.59 19.70
CA LYS A 57 9.47 -6.16 19.11
C LYS A 57 8.20 -5.34 19.41
N VAL A 58 8.33 -4.01 19.49
CA VAL A 58 7.24 -3.07 19.84
C VAL A 58 6.92 -2.15 18.68
N GLN A 59 6.57 -2.74 17.54
CA GLN A 59 6.03 -1.98 16.41
C GLN A 59 4.54 -1.70 16.64
N SER A 60 4.18 -0.43 16.78
CA SER A 60 2.79 0.00 16.85
C SER A 60 2.18 0.14 15.46
N LYS A 61 0.87 -0.09 15.31
CA LYS A 61 0.15 0.17 14.04
C LYS A 61 0.22 1.65 13.63
N TYR A 62 0.25 2.54 14.61
CA TYR A 62 0.39 3.98 14.42
C TYR A 62 1.76 4.35 13.84
N GLY A 63 2.86 3.88 14.47
CA GLY A 63 4.22 4.09 13.99
C GLY A 63 4.42 3.58 12.57
N LYS A 64 3.92 2.39 12.24
CA LYS A 64 4.01 1.84 10.86
C LYS A 64 3.47 2.77 9.76
N ILE A 65 2.54 3.67 10.08
CA ILE A 65 1.97 4.62 9.12
C ILE A 65 2.70 5.97 9.18
N ILE A 66 3.02 6.44 10.39
CA ILE A 66 3.62 7.77 10.59
C ILE A 66 5.12 7.76 10.30
N ASP A 67 5.84 6.68 10.60
CA ASP A 67 7.30 6.59 10.40
C ASP A 67 7.69 6.85 8.93
N PRO A 68 7.09 6.16 7.92
CA PRO A 68 7.43 6.40 6.51
C PRO A 68 6.99 7.77 5.99
N PHE A 69 6.10 8.46 6.71
CA PHE A 69 5.63 9.79 6.38
C PHE A 69 6.56 10.86 6.94
N ALA A 70 6.92 10.74 8.23
CA ALA A 70 7.84 11.64 8.90
C ALA A 70 9.23 11.63 8.26
N ASP A 71 9.75 10.44 7.92
CA ASP A 71 11.03 10.27 7.20
C ASP A 71 11.03 11.07 5.87
N LYS A 72 10.04 10.81 5.01
CA LYS A 72 9.98 11.46 3.69
C LYS A 72 9.68 12.94 3.75
N LEU A 73 8.91 13.40 4.74
CA LEU A 73 8.70 14.82 4.96
C LEU A 73 9.99 15.52 5.38
N PHE A 74 10.74 14.94 6.32
CA PHE A 74 12.00 15.51 6.79
C PHE A 74 13.01 15.63 5.66
N ASN A 75 13.25 14.53 4.93
CA ASN A 75 14.16 14.49 3.81
C ASN A 75 13.67 15.35 2.63
N GLY A 76 12.37 15.32 2.33
CA GLY A 76 11.76 16.12 1.26
C GLY A 76 11.81 17.62 1.50
N LEU A 77 11.55 18.10 2.73
CA LEU A 77 11.65 19.52 3.06
C LEU A 77 13.11 20.00 3.04
N THR A 78 14.04 19.17 3.50
CA THR A 78 15.48 19.50 3.41
C THR A 78 15.93 19.64 1.95
N LEU A 79 15.52 18.71 1.08
CA LEU A 79 15.79 18.78 -0.36
C LEU A 79 15.13 20.00 -1.01
N LEU A 80 13.88 20.32 -0.65
CA LEU A 80 13.19 21.47 -1.20
C LEU A 80 13.95 22.77 -0.91
N PHE A 81 14.33 23.01 0.34
CA PHE A 81 15.05 24.23 0.71
C PHE A 81 16.46 24.28 0.12
N THR A 82 17.20 23.17 0.18
CA THR A 82 18.51 23.10 -0.50
C THR A 82 18.39 23.29 -2.01
N SER A 83 17.29 22.87 -2.64
CA SER A 83 17.07 23.10 -4.08
C SER A 83 16.86 24.58 -4.42
N VAL A 84 16.18 25.33 -3.56
CA VAL A 84 15.88 26.75 -3.80
C VAL A 84 17.13 27.61 -3.53
N PHE A 85 17.89 27.31 -2.48
CA PHE A 85 18.95 28.19 -2.00
C PHE A 85 20.37 27.74 -2.34
N VAL A 86 20.59 26.47 -2.71
CA VAL A 86 21.93 25.91 -2.94
C VAL A 86 22.11 25.40 -4.36
N ASN A 87 21.32 24.40 -4.78
CA ASN A 87 21.47 23.79 -6.09
C ASN A 87 20.11 23.35 -6.68
N PRO A 88 19.61 24.02 -7.74
CA PRO A 88 18.28 23.76 -8.28
C PRO A 88 18.08 22.34 -8.83
N LEU A 89 19.15 21.60 -9.15
CA LEU A 89 19.06 20.21 -9.60
C LEU A 89 18.45 19.29 -8.52
N LEU A 90 18.57 19.66 -7.24
CA LEU A 90 17.98 18.91 -6.12
C LEU A 90 16.45 18.91 -6.17
N PHE A 91 15.81 19.86 -6.87
CA PHE A 91 14.35 19.92 -7.00
C PHE A 91 13.79 18.65 -7.65
N LEU A 92 14.54 18.05 -8.59
CA LEU A 92 14.19 16.77 -9.19
C LEU A 92 14.10 15.65 -8.13
N LEU A 93 15.04 15.63 -7.18
CA LEU A 93 15.06 14.64 -6.10
C LEU A 93 13.87 14.84 -5.15
N THR A 94 13.51 16.10 -4.86
CA THR A 94 12.30 16.44 -4.10
C THR A 94 11.04 15.86 -4.75
N GLY A 95 10.92 16.01 -6.07
CA GLY A 95 9.79 15.47 -6.84
C GLY A 95 9.69 13.95 -6.75
N PHE A 96 10.82 13.24 -6.87
CA PHE A 96 10.83 11.79 -6.69
C PHE A 96 10.49 11.36 -5.26
N GLU A 97 10.99 12.07 -4.25
CA GLU A 97 10.70 11.73 -2.86
C GLU A 97 9.21 11.92 -2.54
N ALA A 98 8.61 13.00 -3.05
CA ALA A 98 7.17 13.25 -2.98
C ALA A 98 6.36 12.16 -3.72
N ALA A 99 6.79 11.73 -4.91
CA ALA A 99 6.13 10.65 -5.66
C ALA A 99 6.16 9.32 -4.88
N ILE A 100 7.32 8.95 -4.33
CA ILE A 100 7.49 7.73 -3.53
C ILE A 100 6.67 7.83 -2.22
N ALA A 101 6.57 9.01 -1.61
CA ALA A 101 5.68 9.26 -0.48
C ALA A 101 4.21 9.03 -0.86
N GLY A 102 3.74 9.66 -1.93
CA GLY A 102 2.36 9.53 -2.41
C GLY A 102 1.96 8.08 -2.73
N ILE A 103 2.82 7.33 -3.44
CA ILE A 103 2.56 5.92 -3.74
C ILE A 103 2.48 5.08 -2.45
N SER A 104 3.35 5.37 -1.47
CA SER A 104 3.36 4.63 -0.21
C SER A 104 2.11 4.89 0.61
N ILE A 105 1.69 6.15 0.73
CA ILE A 105 0.44 6.53 1.41
C ILE A 105 -0.75 5.86 0.73
N PHE A 106 -0.80 5.86 -0.61
CA PHE A 106 -1.86 5.20 -1.35
C PHE A 106 -1.95 3.69 -1.05
N ARG A 107 -0.80 2.98 -0.97
CA ARG A 107 -0.76 1.56 -0.60
C ARG A 107 -1.22 1.31 0.83
N ILE A 108 -0.78 2.14 1.78
CA ILE A 108 -1.23 2.07 3.18
C ILE A 108 -2.75 2.26 3.27
N SER A 109 -3.32 3.23 2.55
CA SER A 109 -4.77 3.47 2.50
C SER A 109 -5.57 2.27 1.95
N LYS A 110 -4.91 1.39 1.19
CA LYS A 110 -5.48 0.11 0.72
C LYS A 110 -5.17 -1.09 1.65
N LYS A 111 -4.63 -0.84 2.85
CA LYS A 111 -4.18 -1.86 3.82
C LYS A 111 -3.14 -2.83 3.24
N ARG A 112 -2.30 -2.35 2.31
CA ARG A 112 -1.24 -3.15 1.70
C ARG A 112 0.08 -2.89 2.40
N ASP A 113 0.87 -3.94 2.55
CA ASP A 113 2.19 -3.84 3.15
C ASP A 113 3.17 -3.16 2.17
N ILE A 114 4.02 -2.28 2.72
CA ILE A 114 5.11 -1.66 1.96
C ILE A 114 6.35 -2.51 2.15
N ASN A 115 6.64 -3.36 1.16
CA ASN A 115 7.92 -4.07 1.12
C ASN A 115 8.99 -3.18 0.48
N VAL A 116 9.97 -2.76 1.28
CA VAL A 116 11.08 -1.94 0.78
C VAL A 116 12.04 -2.82 -0.02
N SER A 117 12.20 -2.48 -1.30
CA SER A 117 13.14 -3.17 -2.19
C SER A 117 14.61 -2.90 -1.83
N GLN A 118 15.52 -3.80 -2.23
CA GLN A 118 16.97 -3.59 -2.04
C GLN A 118 17.47 -2.28 -2.66
N VAL A 119 16.99 -1.95 -3.87
CA VAL A 119 17.30 -0.67 -4.54
C VAL A 119 16.81 0.51 -3.71
N GLY A 120 15.62 0.40 -3.11
CA GLY A 120 15.08 1.43 -2.21
C GLY A 120 15.96 1.69 -0.99
N ARG A 121 16.56 0.64 -0.41
CA ARG A 121 17.50 0.78 0.72
C ARG A 121 18.79 1.49 0.31
N ILE A 122 19.36 1.12 -0.84
CA ILE A 122 20.56 1.76 -1.39
C ILE A 122 20.27 3.23 -1.71
N LYS A 123 19.11 3.53 -2.33
CA LYS A 123 18.63 4.88 -2.58
C LYS A 123 18.74 5.73 -1.30
N THR A 124 18.27 5.22 -0.16
CA THR A 124 18.15 6.03 1.07
C THR A 124 19.54 6.39 1.60
N VAL A 125 20.47 5.43 1.57
CA VAL A 125 21.86 5.69 1.97
C VAL A 125 22.52 6.72 1.05
N VAL A 126 22.35 6.58 -0.27
CA VAL A 126 22.92 7.55 -1.24
C VAL A 126 22.27 8.93 -1.09
N LEU A 127 20.96 8.98 -0.83
CA LEU A 127 20.24 10.23 -0.61
C LEU A 127 20.73 10.97 0.64
N PHE A 128 20.95 10.25 1.74
CA PHE A 128 21.53 10.81 2.97
C PHE A 128 22.86 11.53 2.70
N PHE A 129 23.80 10.86 2.02
CA PHE A 129 25.07 11.48 1.65
C PHE A 129 24.90 12.65 0.68
N THR A 130 23.92 12.59 -0.22
CA THR A 130 23.62 13.67 -1.17
C THR A 130 23.15 14.93 -0.45
N ILE A 131 22.28 14.80 0.55
CA ILE A 131 21.78 15.92 1.35
C ILE A 131 22.91 16.50 2.22
N ILE A 132 23.74 15.68 2.85
CA ILE A 132 24.92 16.17 3.59
C ILE A 132 25.83 16.97 2.66
N MET A 133 26.15 16.39 1.50
CA MET A 133 27.05 17.01 0.54
C MET A 133 26.48 18.32 -0.01
N SER A 134 25.16 18.41 -0.23
CA SER A 134 24.52 19.64 -0.65
C SER A 134 24.55 20.72 0.43
N LEU A 135 24.41 20.35 1.71
CA LEU A 135 24.54 21.29 2.82
C LEU A 135 26.00 21.75 3.05
N ILE A 136 27.00 20.97 2.65
CA ILE A 136 28.42 21.34 2.77
C ILE A 136 28.89 22.16 1.54
N GLN A 137 28.29 21.95 0.36
CA GLN A 137 28.72 22.57 -0.90
C GLN A 137 28.90 24.10 -0.81
N PRO A 138 28.01 24.89 -0.18
CA PRO A 138 28.20 26.35 -0.08
C PRO A 138 29.45 26.76 0.72
N LEU A 139 29.96 25.89 1.60
CA LEU A 139 31.17 26.13 2.39
C LEU A 139 32.44 25.76 1.60
N MET A 140 32.32 24.85 0.64
CA MET A 140 33.44 24.32 -0.16
C MET A 140 33.04 24.19 -1.63
N LEU A 141 33.22 25.27 -2.40
CA LEU A 141 32.77 25.35 -3.80
C LEU A 141 33.39 24.27 -4.72
N SER A 142 34.58 23.76 -4.39
CA SER A 142 35.27 22.69 -5.11
C SER A 142 34.47 21.38 -5.19
N LEU A 143 33.47 21.21 -4.33
CA LEU A 143 32.61 20.02 -4.28
C LEU A 143 31.51 19.99 -5.35
N THR A 144 31.32 21.07 -6.12
CA THR A 144 30.18 21.23 -7.03
C THR A 144 30.07 20.12 -8.08
N LEU A 145 31.17 19.73 -8.74
CA LEU A 145 31.15 18.68 -9.76
C LEU A 145 30.82 17.30 -9.15
N LEU A 146 31.42 17.01 -8.00
CA LEU A 146 31.18 15.77 -7.27
C LEU A 146 29.71 15.70 -6.83
N LEU A 147 29.16 16.79 -6.27
CA LEU A 147 27.76 16.85 -5.90
C LEU A 147 26.83 16.61 -7.09
N ASN A 148 27.07 17.26 -8.24
CA ASN A 148 26.21 17.09 -9.42
C ASN A 148 26.22 15.63 -9.92
N SER A 149 27.37 14.96 -9.88
CA SER A 149 27.45 13.53 -10.22
C SER A 149 26.66 12.65 -9.23
N LEU A 150 26.71 13.00 -7.95
CA LEU A 150 26.00 12.30 -6.89
C LEU A 150 24.48 12.54 -6.96
N ILE A 151 24.04 13.76 -7.31
CA ILE A 151 22.65 14.08 -7.59
C ILE A 151 22.14 13.22 -8.76
N ALA A 152 22.91 13.11 -9.86
CA ALA A 152 22.53 12.30 -11.00
C ALA A 152 22.38 10.81 -10.62
N ALA A 153 23.34 10.26 -9.86
CA ALA A 153 23.26 8.88 -9.35
C ALA A 153 22.02 8.67 -8.46
N THR A 154 21.73 9.63 -7.58
CA THR A 154 20.56 9.59 -6.69
C THR A 154 19.25 9.65 -7.46
N ALA A 155 19.17 10.51 -8.48
CA ALA A 155 18.00 10.63 -9.34
C ALA A 155 17.71 9.32 -10.08
N ILE A 156 18.75 8.63 -10.59
CA ILE A 156 18.60 7.31 -11.23
C ILE A 156 18.04 6.29 -10.23
N LEU A 157 18.62 6.19 -9.03
CA LEU A 157 18.17 5.24 -8.01
C LEU A 157 16.73 5.52 -7.55
N GLN A 158 16.38 6.78 -7.35
CA GLN A 158 15.03 7.21 -7.02
C GLN A 158 14.05 6.91 -8.17
N GLY A 159 14.44 7.15 -9.42
CA GLY A 159 13.64 6.83 -10.61
C GLY A 159 13.35 5.32 -10.70
N VAL A 160 14.37 4.48 -10.56
CA VAL A 160 14.21 3.02 -10.55
C VAL A 160 13.31 2.56 -9.40
N THR A 161 13.48 3.12 -8.20
CA THR A 161 12.64 2.82 -7.04
C THR A 161 11.18 3.23 -7.28
N THR A 162 10.97 4.43 -7.82
CA THR A 162 9.64 4.96 -8.15
C THR A 162 8.93 4.06 -9.16
N TYR A 163 9.61 3.71 -10.25
CA TYR A 163 9.07 2.79 -11.26
C TYR A 163 8.67 1.44 -10.66
N LYS A 164 9.51 0.87 -9.81
CA LYS A 164 9.21 -0.40 -9.14
C LYS A 164 7.96 -0.28 -8.25
N TYR A 165 7.88 0.79 -7.45
CA TYR A 165 6.72 1.01 -6.58
C TYR A 165 5.43 1.26 -7.38
N LEU A 166 5.51 1.97 -8.51
CA LEU A 166 4.39 2.15 -9.42
C LEU A 166 3.94 0.82 -10.03
N LYS A 167 4.87 -0.01 -10.50
CA LYS A 167 4.57 -1.32 -11.09
C LYS A 167 3.88 -2.24 -10.09
N GLU A 168 4.39 -2.32 -8.85
CA GLU A 168 3.77 -3.08 -7.77
C GLU A 168 2.34 -2.57 -7.49
N CYS A 169 2.18 -1.25 -7.35
CA CYS A 169 0.87 -0.63 -7.12
C CYS A 169 -0.14 -0.93 -8.24
N TYR A 170 0.31 -0.87 -9.51
CA TYR A 170 -0.52 -1.19 -10.67
C TYR A 170 -0.97 -2.66 -10.68
N GLN A 171 -0.05 -3.59 -10.41
CA GLN A 171 -0.37 -5.03 -10.35
C GLN A 171 -1.39 -5.34 -9.25
N GLU A 172 -1.19 -4.78 -8.06
CA GLU A 172 -2.12 -4.95 -6.95
C GLU A 172 -3.52 -4.40 -7.28
N ASN A 173 -3.61 -3.22 -7.94
CA ASN A 173 -4.89 -2.66 -8.37
C ASN A 173 -5.59 -3.51 -9.43
N LYS A 174 -4.84 -4.15 -10.33
CA LYS A 174 -5.38 -5.10 -11.32
C LYS A 174 -5.96 -6.34 -10.64
N LEU A 175 -5.26 -6.88 -9.64
CA LEU A 175 -5.73 -8.02 -8.84
C LEU A 175 -7.01 -7.70 -8.07
N ASP A 176 -7.11 -6.50 -7.50
CA ASP A 176 -8.32 -6.06 -6.79
C ASP A 176 -9.54 -5.97 -7.72
N LYS A 177 -9.35 -5.52 -8.97
CA LYS A 177 -10.43 -5.51 -9.96
C LYS A 177 -10.90 -6.93 -10.29
N TYR A 178 -9.97 -7.85 -10.49
CA TYR A 178 -10.30 -9.25 -10.80
C TYR A 178 -11.05 -9.92 -9.64
N LYS A 179 -10.56 -9.77 -8.40
CA LYS A 179 -11.23 -10.31 -7.20
C LYS A 179 -12.64 -9.75 -6.99
N LYS A 180 -12.88 -8.49 -7.33
CA LYS A 180 -14.22 -7.89 -7.24
C LYS A 180 -15.22 -8.48 -8.23
N VAL A 181 -14.76 -8.80 -9.45
CA VAL A 181 -15.61 -9.45 -10.45
C VAL A 181 -15.95 -10.87 -10.00
N ASP A 182 -14.94 -11.63 -9.59
CA ASP A 182 -15.09 -13.01 -9.12
C ASP A 182 -16.04 -13.10 -7.90
N ASN A 183 -15.86 -12.23 -6.89
CA ASN A 183 -16.77 -12.17 -5.75
C ASN A 183 -18.22 -11.81 -6.14
N LYS A 184 -18.40 -10.94 -7.14
CA LYS A 184 -19.75 -10.59 -7.62
C LYS A 184 -20.44 -11.79 -8.28
N GLU A 185 -19.72 -12.57 -9.08
CA GLU A 185 -20.24 -13.80 -9.68
C GLU A 185 -20.58 -14.85 -8.61
N ILE A 186 -19.76 -14.97 -7.56
CA ILE A 186 -20.02 -15.85 -6.41
C ILE A 186 -21.30 -15.42 -5.67
N ASP A 187 -21.46 -14.13 -5.38
CA ASP A 187 -22.65 -13.59 -4.70
C ASP A 187 -23.93 -13.80 -5.52
N GLU A 188 -23.87 -13.63 -6.85
CA GLU A 188 -25.00 -13.91 -7.75
C GLU A 188 -25.38 -15.40 -7.73
N LYS A 189 -24.40 -16.31 -7.80
CA LYS A 189 -24.66 -17.76 -7.69
C LYS A 189 -25.25 -18.15 -6.34
N GLN A 190 -24.80 -17.54 -5.25
CA GLN A 190 -25.35 -17.80 -3.91
C GLN A 190 -26.82 -17.38 -3.80
N LYS A 191 -27.20 -16.23 -4.36
CA LYS A 191 -28.60 -15.78 -4.40
C LYS A 191 -29.51 -16.77 -5.14
N ILE A 192 -29.07 -17.24 -6.32
CA ILE A 192 -29.84 -18.23 -7.09
C ILE A 192 -30.03 -19.52 -6.29
N ILE A 193 -28.99 -19.98 -5.58
CA ILE A 193 -29.09 -21.18 -4.72
C ILE A 193 -30.09 -20.97 -3.58
N GLU A 194 -30.11 -19.78 -2.96
CA GLU A 194 -31.08 -19.47 -1.91
C GLU A 194 -32.53 -19.43 -2.44
N GLU A 195 -32.75 -18.82 -3.60
CA GLU A 195 -34.07 -18.81 -4.27
C GLU A 195 -34.55 -20.22 -4.61
N LEU A 196 -33.69 -21.07 -5.17
CA LEU A 196 -34.01 -22.47 -5.49
C LEU A 196 -34.33 -23.28 -4.22
N LYS A 197 -33.61 -23.05 -3.11
CA LYS A 197 -33.90 -23.69 -1.81
C LYS A 197 -35.25 -23.24 -1.25
N ALA A 198 -35.60 -21.97 -1.39
CA ALA A 198 -36.90 -21.44 -0.96
C ALA A 198 -38.04 -22.06 -1.80
N LYS A 199 -37.90 -22.07 -3.13
CA LYS A 199 -38.88 -22.66 -4.04
C LYS A 199 -39.08 -24.15 -3.79
N LYS A 200 -38.00 -24.91 -3.53
CA LYS A 200 -38.08 -26.32 -3.15
C LYS A 200 -38.87 -26.54 -1.85
N LYS A 201 -38.64 -25.69 -0.83
CA LYS A 201 -39.40 -25.76 0.44
C LYS A 201 -40.88 -25.47 0.26
N GLU A 202 -41.26 -24.52 -0.59
CA GLU A 202 -42.66 -24.24 -0.90
C GLU A 202 -43.32 -25.44 -1.60
N LEU A 203 -42.65 -26.00 -2.60
CA LEU A 203 -43.13 -27.18 -3.33
C LEU A 203 -43.30 -28.41 -2.43
N GLU A 204 -42.39 -28.61 -1.46
CA GLU A 204 -42.52 -29.68 -0.45
C GLU A 204 -43.70 -29.44 0.49
N LYS A 205 -43.99 -28.19 0.88
CA LYS A 205 -45.17 -27.85 1.69
C LYS A 205 -46.47 -28.10 0.93
N GLU A 206 -46.52 -27.68 -0.34
CA GLU A 206 -47.69 -27.82 -1.20
C GLU A 206 -48.03 -29.30 -1.42
N LYS A 207 -47.04 -30.12 -1.76
CA LYS A 207 -47.22 -31.58 -1.88
C LYS A 207 -47.61 -32.27 -0.57
N ARG A 208 -47.08 -31.80 0.55
CA ARG A 208 -47.46 -32.34 1.87
C ARG A 208 -48.94 -32.05 2.16
N LYS A 209 -49.44 -30.89 1.74
CA LYS A 209 -50.85 -30.52 1.82
C LYS A 209 -51.72 -31.40 0.92
N GLU A 210 -51.34 -31.56 -0.36
CA GLU A 210 -52.03 -32.46 -1.30
C GLU A 210 -52.09 -33.91 -0.79
N THR A 211 -50.99 -34.39 -0.17
CA THR A 211 -50.96 -35.76 0.39
C THR A 211 -51.88 -35.92 1.58
N ILE A 212 -51.99 -34.89 2.44
CA ILE A 212 -52.94 -34.88 3.56
C ILE A 212 -54.38 -34.84 3.04
N ASP A 213 -54.66 -34.02 2.02
CA ASP A 213 -55.99 -33.93 1.40
C ASP A 213 -56.39 -35.26 0.73
N TYR A 214 -55.44 -35.95 0.08
CA TYR A 214 -55.67 -37.30 -0.47
C TYR A 214 -55.99 -38.32 0.63
N LEU A 215 -55.22 -38.35 1.72
CA LEU A 215 -55.44 -39.27 2.84
C LEU A 215 -56.76 -38.98 3.59
N ALA A 216 -57.24 -37.74 3.57
CA ALA A 216 -58.53 -37.33 4.11
C ALA A 216 -59.73 -37.69 3.19
N GLY A 217 -59.46 -38.25 1.99
CA GLY A 217 -60.48 -38.68 1.03
C GLY A 217 -61.13 -37.55 0.23
N THR A 218 -60.53 -36.34 0.22
CA THR A 218 -61.09 -35.15 -0.42
C THR A 218 -60.54 -34.88 -1.82
N THR A 219 -59.50 -35.59 -2.26
CA THR A 219 -58.83 -35.43 -3.57
C THR A 219 -58.26 -36.76 -4.11
N GLU A 220 -57.85 -36.82 -5.38
CA GLU A 220 -57.19 -37.99 -6.00
C GLU A 220 -55.68 -38.08 -5.67
N LYS A 221 -55.07 -39.25 -5.92
CA LYS A 221 -53.70 -39.59 -5.50
C LYS A 221 -52.65 -38.61 -6.05
N PRO A 222 -51.74 -38.07 -5.22
CA PRO A 222 -50.74 -37.10 -5.68
C PRO A 222 -49.77 -37.71 -6.69
N SER A 223 -49.46 -36.94 -7.74
CA SER A 223 -48.58 -37.34 -8.85
C SER A 223 -47.11 -37.47 -8.40
N PRO A 224 -46.38 -38.54 -8.82
CA PRO A 224 -44.98 -38.72 -8.47
C PRO A 224 -44.08 -37.59 -9.02
N PHE A 225 -42.97 -37.33 -8.33
CA PHE A 225 -42.01 -36.27 -8.65
C PHE A 225 -41.42 -36.48 -10.06
N LYS A 226 -41.99 -35.86 -11.08
CA LYS A 226 -41.32 -35.71 -12.39
C LYS A 226 -40.26 -34.64 -12.24
N TYR A 227 -39.00 -35.03 -12.25
CA TYR A 227 -37.94 -34.11 -12.67
C TYR A 227 -38.21 -33.82 -14.14
N GLU A 228 -38.87 -32.70 -14.44
CA GLU A 228 -38.77 -32.13 -15.77
C GLU A 228 -37.29 -31.78 -15.94
N ASN A 229 -36.58 -32.62 -16.69
CA ASN A 229 -35.30 -32.27 -17.27
C ASN A 229 -35.57 -31.07 -18.17
N SER A 230 -35.53 -29.86 -17.60
CA SER A 230 -35.42 -28.64 -18.37
C SER A 230 -34.31 -28.84 -19.39
N GLU A 231 -34.55 -28.44 -20.63
CA GLU A 231 -33.70 -28.64 -21.80
C GLU A 231 -32.28 -28.03 -21.69
N SER A 232 -31.85 -27.60 -20.50
CA SER A 232 -30.52 -27.04 -20.20
C SER A 232 -29.37 -28.05 -20.24
N ASN A 233 -29.64 -29.37 -20.23
CA ASN A 233 -28.59 -30.38 -20.41
C ASN A 233 -28.16 -30.60 -21.88
N LYS A 234 -28.84 -30.01 -22.87
CA LYS A 234 -28.39 -30.09 -24.28
C LYS A 234 -27.34 -29.03 -24.64
N GLU A 235 -27.35 -27.85 -24.02
CA GLU A 235 -26.35 -26.81 -24.30
C GLU A 235 -24.99 -27.06 -23.63
N ILE A 236 -24.95 -27.85 -22.56
CA ILE A 236 -23.71 -28.19 -21.84
C ILE A 236 -22.91 -29.28 -22.58
N ASP A 237 -23.57 -30.14 -23.35
CA ASP A 237 -22.88 -31.18 -24.13
C ASP A 237 -22.32 -30.62 -25.46
N ASP A 238 -23.08 -29.76 -26.15
CA ASP A 238 -22.66 -29.14 -27.42
C ASP A 238 -21.49 -28.15 -27.26
N SER A 239 -21.30 -27.57 -26.07
CA SER A 239 -20.18 -26.68 -25.76
C SER A 239 -18.90 -27.44 -25.37
N ASN A 240 -19.01 -28.67 -24.87
CA ASN A 240 -17.87 -29.53 -24.55
C ASN A 240 -17.32 -30.28 -25.77
N GLU A 241 -18.12 -30.54 -26.80
CA GLU A 241 -17.63 -31.15 -28.05
C GLU A 241 -16.85 -30.16 -28.94
N LYS A 242 -17.22 -28.87 -28.93
CA LYS A 242 -16.49 -27.81 -29.66
C LYS A 242 -15.15 -27.40 -29.04
N SER A 243 -14.88 -27.74 -27.78
CA SER A 243 -13.60 -27.45 -27.12
C SER A 243 -12.56 -28.57 -27.24
N ARG A 244 -12.96 -29.77 -27.72
CA ARG A 244 -12.05 -30.90 -27.97
C ARG A 244 -11.54 -31.01 -29.41
N SER A 245 -11.98 -30.13 -30.32
CA SER A 245 -11.62 -30.16 -31.76
C SER A 245 -10.84 -28.94 -32.26
N LYS A 246 -10.24 -28.13 -31.37
CA LYS A 246 -9.31 -27.04 -31.74
C LYS A 246 -8.07 -27.00 -30.85
#